data_AF-A0A257RC88-F1
#
_entry.id   AF-A0A257RC88-F1
#
_cell.length_a   1.000
_cell.length_b   1.000
_cell.length_c   1.000
_cell.angle_alpha   90.00
_cell.angle_beta   90.00
_cell.angle_gamma   90.00
#
_symmetry.space_group_name_H-M   'P 1'
#
loop_
_entity.id
_entity.type
_entity.pdbx_description
1 polymer ?
#
loop_
_entity_poly.entity_id
_entity_poly.type
_entity_poly.pdbx_seq_one_letter_code
_entity_poly.pdbx_strand_id
1 'polypeptide(L)'
;AQAFIIGADFIGDASSALVLGDNIFYGHEFSGDLRAASARQNGASVFAYPVHDPERYGVVSFDSEGRAVEIVEKPAVPLSNWAVTGLYFYDDRVTQFAHAIRPSPRGELEITDLNRIYLENGSLHVERLGRGTAWLDAGTPDSLLQAATFVQTIQQRQGNLVGCPEEVAFRMGFIDAATLRGRALKLGKTELGRVLIELADGMHQ
;
A
#
# COMPACT_ATOMS: atom_id res chain seq x y z
N ALA A 1 2.22 -11.17 9.21
CA ALA A 1 1.27 -12.23 8.79
C ALA A 1 0.07 -12.44 9.73
N GLN A 2 0.15 -12.09 11.03
CA GLN A 2 -0.95 -12.33 11.99
C GLN A 2 -2.31 -11.73 11.59
N ALA A 3 -2.33 -10.65 10.80
CA ALA A 3 -3.56 -10.06 10.25
C ALA A 3 -4.46 -11.09 9.54
N PHE A 4 -3.87 -12.05 8.82
CA PHE A 4 -4.60 -13.09 8.10
C PHE A 4 -5.12 -14.22 8.99
N ILE A 5 -4.59 -14.34 10.22
CA ILE A 5 -5.12 -15.25 11.24
C ILE A 5 -6.30 -14.57 11.94
N ILE A 6 -6.15 -13.30 12.32
CA ILE A 6 -7.20 -12.53 12.99
C ILE A 6 -8.40 -12.31 12.05
N GLY A 7 -8.13 -12.00 10.78
CA GLY A 7 -9.15 -11.71 9.77
C GLY A 7 -9.64 -12.94 8.99
N ALA A 8 -9.29 -14.16 9.39
CA ALA A 8 -9.59 -15.36 8.61
C ALA A 8 -11.09 -15.50 8.28
N ASP A 9 -11.96 -15.32 9.27
CA ASP A 9 -13.43 -15.41 9.08
C ASP A 9 -13.98 -14.27 8.20
N PHE A 10 -13.35 -13.09 8.25
CA PHE A 10 -13.74 -11.95 7.42
C PHE A 10 -13.34 -12.16 5.95
N ILE A 11 -12.17 -12.75 5.72
CA ILE A 11 -11.64 -13.04 4.38
C ILE A 11 -12.41 -14.21 3.74
N GLY A 12 -12.66 -15.28 4.51
CA GLY A 12 -13.28 -16.49 3.99
C GLY A 12 -12.47 -17.08 2.82
N ASP A 13 -13.16 -17.36 1.71
CA ASP A 13 -12.55 -17.89 0.48
C ASP A 13 -12.22 -16.79 -0.56
N ALA A 14 -12.15 -15.53 -0.13
CA ALA A 14 -11.87 -14.41 -1.02
C ALA A 14 -10.37 -14.06 -1.09
N SER A 15 -9.94 -13.51 -2.23
CA SER A 15 -8.68 -12.78 -2.31
C SER A 15 -8.70 -11.55 -1.39
N SER A 16 -7.53 -11.12 -0.91
CA SER A 16 -7.44 -9.99 0.01
C SER A 16 -6.28 -9.05 -0.34
N ALA A 17 -6.39 -7.81 0.14
CA ALA A 17 -5.29 -6.85 0.14
C ALA A 17 -5.01 -6.43 1.59
N LEU A 18 -3.73 -6.35 1.94
CA LEU A 18 -3.25 -5.83 3.22
C LEU A 18 -2.46 -4.56 2.96
N VAL A 19 -2.78 -3.51 3.70
CA VAL A 19 -2.01 -2.26 3.73
C VAL A 19 -1.65 -1.94 5.18
N LEU A 20 -0.40 -1.56 5.42
CA LEU A 20 0.05 -1.07 6.72
C LEU A 20 -0.45 0.38 6.91
N GLY A 21 -1.03 0.67 8.07
CA GLY A 21 -1.74 1.92 8.32
C GLY A 21 -0.87 3.18 8.39
N ASP A 22 0.45 3.02 8.47
CA ASP A 22 1.48 4.07 8.51
C ASP A 22 2.16 4.30 7.15
N ASN A 23 1.74 3.59 6.10
CA ASN A 23 2.32 3.69 4.76
C ASN A 23 1.55 4.69 3.89
N ILE A 24 2.27 5.66 3.32
CA ILE A 24 1.72 6.66 2.40
C ILE A 24 2.31 6.44 1.02
N PHE A 25 1.44 6.34 0.02
CA PHE A 25 1.79 6.16 -1.39
C PHE A 25 1.25 7.32 -2.23
N TYR A 26 2.06 7.82 -3.16
CA TYR A 26 1.66 8.86 -4.11
C TYR A 26 2.36 8.67 -5.46
N GLY A 27 1.63 8.70 -6.58
CA GLY A 27 2.23 8.53 -7.91
C GLY A 27 1.22 8.67 -9.04
N HIS A 28 1.69 9.06 -10.23
CA HIS A 28 0.85 9.44 -11.39
C HIS A 28 0.04 8.26 -11.99
N GLU A 29 0.46 7.01 -11.77
CA GLU A 29 -0.21 5.82 -12.33
C GLU A 29 -0.53 4.76 -11.27
N PHE A 30 -0.42 5.11 -9.99
CA PHE A 30 -0.50 4.14 -8.91
C PHE A 30 -1.84 3.39 -8.89
N SER A 31 -2.96 4.06 -9.20
CA SER A 31 -4.27 3.38 -9.31
C SER A 31 -4.32 2.32 -10.42
N GLY A 32 -3.53 2.47 -11.48
CA GLY A 32 -3.36 1.46 -12.52
C GLY A 32 -2.67 0.21 -11.97
N ASP A 33 -1.56 0.41 -11.27
CA ASP A 33 -0.79 -0.66 -10.63
C ASP A 33 -1.63 -1.44 -9.60
N LEU A 34 -2.41 -0.73 -8.78
CA LEU A 34 -3.34 -1.34 -7.82
C LEU A 34 -4.42 -2.19 -8.50
N ARG A 35 -5.00 -1.71 -9.60
CA ARG A 35 -6.00 -2.47 -10.36
C ARG A 35 -5.40 -3.70 -11.01
N ALA A 36 -4.18 -3.60 -11.55
CA ALA A 36 -3.48 -4.74 -12.13
C ALA A 36 -3.18 -5.81 -11.08
N ALA A 37 -2.69 -5.42 -9.90
CA ALA A 37 -2.46 -6.34 -8.78
C ALA A 37 -3.76 -6.99 -8.30
N SER A 38 -4.83 -6.20 -8.13
CA SER A 38 -6.14 -6.68 -7.70
C SER A 38 -6.83 -7.61 -8.71
N ALA A 39 -6.48 -7.55 -9.99
CA ALA A 39 -7.10 -8.39 -11.03
C ALA A 39 -6.46 -9.79 -11.11
N ARG A 40 -5.32 -10.01 -10.44
CA ARG A 40 -4.67 -11.33 -10.41
C ARG A 40 -5.44 -12.27 -9.49
N GLN A 41 -5.96 -13.34 -10.08
CA GLN A 41 -6.75 -14.34 -9.35
C GLN A 41 -5.89 -15.32 -8.55
N ASN A 42 -4.64 -15.53 -8.97
CA ASN A 42 -3.75 -16.52 -8.38
C ASN A 42 -2.42 -15.86 -8.02
N GLY A 43 -1.87 -16.22 -6.86
CA GLY A 43 -0.60 -15.77 -6.35
C GLY A 43 -0.70 -14.57 -5.43
N ALA A 44 0.44 -13.91 -5.26
CA ALA A 44 0.58 -12.70 -4.48
C ALA A 44 1.21 -11.60 -5.33
N SER A 45 0.85 -10.34 -5.07
CA SER A 45 1.55 -9.18 -5.61
C SER A 45 2.07 -8.31 -4.46
N VAL A 46 3.34 -7.96 -4.53
CA VAL A 46 3.98 -7.01 -3.61
C VAL A 46 4.65 -5.91 -4.40
N PHE A 47 4.83 -4.75 -3.76
CA PHE A 47 5.44 -3.59 -4.40
C PHE A 47 6.83 -3.35 -3.82
N ALA A 48 7.83 -3.26 -4.68
CA ALA A 48 9.20 -2.98 -4.33
C ALA A 48 9.57 -1.52 -4.64
N TYR A 49 10.25 -0.86 -3.71
CA TYR A 49 10.67 0.53 -3.82
C TYR A 49 12.16 0.68 -3.49
N PRO A 50 12.93 1.49 -4.25
CA PRO A 50 14.35 1.69 -3.97
C PRO A 50 14.52 2.60 -2.74
N VAL A 51 15.25 2.13 -1.73
CA VAL A 51 15.55 2.86 -0.49
C VAL A 51 17.05 3.02 -0.28
N HIS A 52 17.42 3.96 0.61
CA HIS A 52 18.81 4.16 1.00
C HIS A 52 19.24 3.22 2.14
N ASP A 53 18.31 2.83 3.00
CA ASP A 53 18.48 2.05 4.23
C ASP A 53 17.68 0.73 4.21
N PRO A 54 17.97 -0.19 3.26
CA PRO A 54 17.20 -1.41 3.03
C PRO A 54 17.19 -2.39 4.22
N GLU A 55 18.18 -2.34 5.11
CA GLU A 55 18.29 -3.20 6.31
C GLU A 55 17.10 -3.07 7.29
N ARG A 56 16.29 -2.01 7.15
CA ARG A 56 15.11 -1.77 7.99
C ARG A 56 13.86 -2.51 7.52
N TYR A 57 13.87 -3.07 6.31
CA TYR A 57 12.69 -3.60 5.63
C TYR A 57 12.89 -5.05 5.18
N GLY A 58 11.82 -5.67 4.66
CA GLY A 58 11.95 -6.85 3.83
C GLY A 58 12.61 -6.49 2.49
N VAL A 59 13.74 -7.10 2.16
CA VAL A 59 14.51 -6.78 0.95
C VAL A 59 14.31 -7.87 -0.08
N VAL A 60 13.95 -7.48 -1.30
CA VAL A 60 13.84 -8.39 -2.45
C VAL A 60 15.05 -8.24 -3.37
N SER A 61 15.65 -9.35 -3.78
CA SER A 61 16.71 -9.36 -4.79
C SER A 61 16.19 -9.90 -6.12
N PHE A 62 16.86 -9.53 -7.22
CA PHE A 62 16.45 -9.90 -8.57
C PHE A 62 17.60 -10.52 -9.36
N ASP A 63 17.28 -11.44 -10.27
CA ASP A 63 18.23 -11.96 -11.24
C ASP A 63 18.51 -10.96 -12.39
N SER A 64 19.39 -11.35 -13.31
CA SER A 64 19.74 -10.57 -14.51
C SER A 64 18.57 -10.35 -15.47
N GLU A 65 17.53 -11.18 -15.40
CA GLU A 65 16.30 -11.05 -16.20
C GLU A 65 15.25 -10.20 -15.47
N GLY A 66 15.54 -9.75 -14.25
CA GLY A 66 14.67 -8.93 -13.42
C GLY A 66 13.62 -9.69 -12.63
N ARG A 67 13.69 -11.03 -12.56
CA ARG A 67 12.78 -11.85 -11.74
C ARG A 67 13.22 -11.82 -10.29
N ALA A 68 12.26 -11.79 -9.36
CA ALA A 68 12.55 -11.87 -7.93
C ALA A 68 13.13 -13.25 -7.61
N VAL A 69 14.22 -13.29 -6.84
CA VAL A 69 14.91 -14.55 -6.49
C VAL A 69 14.96 -14.82 -5.00
N GLU A 70 15.03 -13.78 -4.16
CA GLU A 70 15.07 -13.94 -2.70
C GLU A 70 14.37 -12.78 -2.01
N ILE A 71 13.73 -13.07 -0.88
CA ILE A 71 13.20 -12.05 0.04
C ILE A 71 13.65 -12.37 1.47
N VAL A 72 14.30 -11.39 2.09
CA VAL A 72 14.87 -11.50 3.44
C VAL A 72 14.35 -10.37 4.31
N GLU A 73 13.86 -10.70 5.50
CA GLU A 73 13.41 -9.71 6.49
C GLU A 73 14.63 -9.07 7.16
N LYS A 74 14.74 -7.74 7.07
CA LYS A 74 15.75 -6.92 7.77
C LYS A 74 17.16 -7.52 7.70
N PRO A 75 17.70 -7.74 6.48
CA PRO A 75 19.01 -8.38 6.33
C PRO A 75 20.11 -7.49 6.90
N ALA A 76 21.04 -8.08 7.65
CA ALA A 76 22.23 -7.37 8.14
C ALA A 76 23.16 -6.93 6.99
N VAL A 77 23.17 -7.69 5.89
CA VAL A 77 23.89 -7.36 4.65
C VAL A 77 22.90 -7.50 3.48
N PRO A 78 22.24 -6.40 3.07
CA PRO A 78 21.23 -6.41 2.03
C PRO A 78 21.85 -6.74 0.65
N LEU A 79 21.22 -7.65 -0.10
CA LEU A 79 21.65 -8.01 -1.45
C LEU A 79 21.16 -7.03 -2.54
N SER A 80 20.25 -6.13 -2.17
CA SER A 80 19.70 -5.10 -3.05
C SER A 80 19.19 -3.92 -2.22
N ASN A 81 18.89 -2.82 -2.89
CA ASN A 81 18.26 -1.65 -2.27
C ASN A 81 16.73 -1.63 -2.45
N TRP A 82 16.13 -2.75 -2.87
CA TRP A 82 14.69 -2.84 -3.11
C TRP A 82 13.98 -3.33 -1.86
N ALA A 83 13.35 -2.40 -1.14
CA ALA A 83 12.49 -2.71 -0.01
C ALA A 83 11.09 -3.10 -0.52
N VAL A 84 10.52 -4.15 0.05
CA VAL A 84 9.11 -4.48 -0.08
C VAL A 84 8.32 -3.51 0.79
N THR A 85 7.40 -2.78 0.18
CA THR A 85 6.56 -1.77 0.84
C THR A 85 5.45 -2.41 1.67
N GLY A 86 4.75 -1.62 2.48
CA GLY A 86 3.62 -2.07 3.31
C GLY A 86 2.31 -2.32 2.57
N LEU A 87 2.34 -2.74 1.30
CA LEU A 87 1.15 -3.02 0.49
C LEU A 87 1.27 -4.38 -0.20
N TYR A 88 0.27 -5.22 0.01
CA TYR A 88 0.29 -6.63 -0.39
C TYR A 88 -1.07 -7.04 -0.93
N PHE A 89 -1.09 -7.82 -2.01
CA PHE A 89 -2.28 -8.48 -2.53
C PHE A 89 -2.03 -9.99 -2.50
N TYR A 90 -3.02 -10.75 -2.04
CA TYR A 90 -2.94 -12.20 -1.97
C TYR A 90 -4.23 -12.84 -2.45
N ASP A 91 -4.10 -14.03 -3.03
CA ASP A 91 -5.22 -14.92 -3.30
C ASP A 91 -5.81 -15.55 -2.03
N ASP A 92 -6.79 -16.43 -2.23
CA ASP A 92 -7.53 -17.17 -1.21
C ASP A 92 -6.65 -18.07 -0.32
N ARG A 93 -5.44 -18.44 -0.77
CA ARG A 93 -4.51 -19.31 -0.03
C ARG A 93 -3.82 -18.59 1.14
N VAL A 94 -3.98 -17.27 1.25
CA VAL A 94 -3.24 -16.43 2.21
C VAL A 94 -3.46 -16.83 3.67
N THR A 95 -4.69 -17.19 4.04
CA THR A 95 -5.04 -17.57 5.41
C THR A 95 -4.39 -18.91 5.76
N GLN A 96 -4.47 -19.88 4.85
CA GLN A 96 -3.80 -21.18 4.98
C GLN A 96 -2.28 -21.01 5.15
N PHE A 97 -1.63 -20.22 4.28
CA PHE A 97 -0.20 -19.99 4.37
C PHE A 97 0.19 -19.22 5.63
N ALA A 98 -0.60 -18.24 6.06
CA ALA A 98 -0.35 -17.51 7.30
C ALA A 98 -0.37 -18.43 8.54
N HIS A 99 -1.24 -19.45 8.57
CA HIS A 99 -1.28 -20.45 9.64
C HIS A 99 -0.06 -21.38 9.68
N ALA A 100 0.65 -21.55 8.56
CA ALA A 100 1.84 -22.40 8.47
C ALA A 100 3.12 -21.68 8.93
N ILE A 101 3.11 -20.35 9.03
CA ILE A 101 4.27 -19.53 9.43
C ILE A 101 4.59 -19.76 10.90
N ARG A 102 5.88 -19.89 11.18
CA ARG A 102 6.39 -19.99 12.56
C ARG A 102 6.88 -18.61 13.01
N PRO A 103 6.79 -18.30 14.33
CA PRO A 103 7.35 -17.07 14.86
C PRO A 103 8.85 -16.95 14.53
N SER A 104 9.29 -15.75 14.16
CA SER A 104 10.69 -15.40 13.95
C SER A 104 11.47 -15.43 15.27
N PRO A 105 12.81 -15.26 15.27
CA PRO A 105 13.59 -15.11 16.50
C PRO A 105 13.12 -13.95 17.40
N ARG A 106 12.35 -13.01 16.85
CA ARG A 106 11.73 -11.89 17.57
C ARG A 106 10.34 -12.22 18.15
N GLY A 107 9.82 -13.42 17.87
CA GLY A 107 8.50 -13.85 18.29
C GLY A 107 7.36 -13.33 17.41
N GLU A 108 7.66 -12.79 16.23
CA GLU A 108 6.68 -12.19 15.32
C GLU A 108 6.36 -13.14 14.15
N LEU A 109 5.11 -13.12 13.66
CA LEU A 109 4.74 -13.82 12.43
C LEU A 109 5.01 -12.90 11.24
N GLU A 110 6.16 -13.06 10.60
CA GLU A 110 6.66 -12.13 9.59
C GLU A 110 5.83 -12.21 8.30
N ILE A 111 5.49 -11.05 7.73
CA ILE A 111 4.88 -11.00 6.40
C ILE A 111 5.88 -11.43 5.31
N THR A 112 7.17 -11.22 5.55
CA THR A 112 8.24 -11.65 4.65
C THR A 112 8.31 -13.18 4.50
N ASP A 113 8.01 -13.93 5.56
CA ASP A 113 7.92 -15.39 5.47
C ASP A 113 6.72 -15.83 4.63
N LEU A 114 5.59 -15.12 4.73
CA LEU A 114 4.43 -15.35 3.86
C LEU A 114 4.80 -15.10 2.39
N ASN A 115 5.47 -13.98 2.11
CA ASN A 115 5.94 -13.65 0.75
C ASN A 115 6.91 -14.72 0.24
N ARG A 116 7.78 -15.26 1.10
CA ARG A 116 8.72 -16.32 0.71
C ARG A 116 8.00 -17.60 0.29
N ILE A 117 6.91 -18.00 0.95
CA ILE A 117 6.09 -19.15 0.54
C ILE A 117 5.57 -18.96 -0.90
N TYR A 118 5.06 -17.77 -1.23
CA TYR A 118 4.64 -17.44 -2.60
C TYR A 118 5.82 -17.36 -3.58
N LEU A 119 7.00 -16.93 -3.13
CA LEU A 119 8.18 -16.89 -3.98
C LEU A 119 8.66 -18.31 -4.34
N GLU A 120 8.79 -19.17 -3.34
CA GLU A 120 9.26 -20.56 -3.49
C GLU A 120 8.32 -21.40 -4.36
N ASN A 121 7.01 -21.11 -4.32
CA ASN A 121 6.03 -21.77 -5.18
C ASN A 121 5.89 -21.12 -6.57
N GLY A 122 6.65 -20.07 -6.88
CA GLY A 122 6.66 -19.39 -8.17
C GLY A 122 5.43 -18.52 -8.45
N SER A 123 4.63 -18.18 -7.43
CA SER A 123 3.41 -17.36 -7.57
C SER A 123 3.50 -15.99 -6.87
N LEU A 124 4.72 -15.50 -6.59
CA LEU A 124 4.94 -14.13 -6.15
C LEU A 124 5.28 -13.22 -7.33
N HIS A 125 4.48 -12.17 -7.50
CA HIS A 125 4.72 -11.08 -8.42
C HIS A 125 5.27 -9.88 -7.65
N VAL A 126 6.36 -9.28 -8.15
CA VAL A 126 7.00 -8.12 -7.53
C VAL A 126 6.92 -6.95 -8.49
N GLU A 127 6.06 -5.99 -8.18
CA GLU A 127 5.89 -4.76 -8.95
C GLU A 127 6.91 -3.72 -8.50
N ARG A 128 7.73 -3.21 -9.42
CA ARG A 128 8.74 -2.19 -9.09
C ARG A 128 8.13 -0.81 -9.23
N LEU A 129 7.97 -0.10 -8.12
CA LEU A 129 7.50 1.28 -8.12
C LEU A 129 8.55 2.18 -8.76
N GLY A 130 8.17 2.85 -9.85
CA GLY A 130 9.05 3.74 -10.60
C GLY A 130 9.40 5.02 -9.84
N ARG A 131 10.41 5.75 -10.36
CA ARG A 131 10.93 7.01 -9.76
C ARG A 131 9.90 8.14 -9.63
N GLY A 132 8.76 8.04 -10.31
CA GLY A 132 7.65 8.99 -10.21
C GLY A 132 6.70 8.72 -9.04
N THR A 133 6.94 7.65 -8.28
CA THR A 133 6.17 7.30 -7.08
C THR A 133 6.94 7.74 -5.84
N ALA A 134 6.23 8.23 -4.83
CA ALA A 134 6.74 8.43 -3.50
C ALA A 134 6.11 7.37 -2.58
N TRP A 135 6.96 6.67 -1.85
CA TRP A 135 6.57 5.84 -0.72
C TRP A 135 7.19 6.42 0.55
N LEU A 136 6.35 6.67 1.56
CA LEU A 136 6.72 7.28 2.81
C LEU A 136 6.21 6.40 3.95
N ASP A 137 7.13 5.87 4.75
CA ASP A 137 6.85 5.13 5.98
C ASP A 137 6.89 6.09 7.17
N ALA A 138 5.73 6.35 7.79
CA ALA A 138 5.57 7.28 8.89
C ALA A 138 5.90 6.69 10.27
N GLY A 139 6.79 5.69 10.34
CA GLY A 139 7.18 5.00 11.58
C GLY A 139 8.04 5.78 12.59
N THR A 140 8.59 6.95 12.26
CA THR A 140 9.35 7.81 13.20
C THR A 140 8.83 9.24 13.22
N PRO A 141 9.07 10.03 14.29
CA PRO A 141 8.69 11.45 14.31
C PRO A 141 9.25 12.25 13.13
N ASP A 142 10.49 11.97 12.73
CA ASP A 142 11.13 12.63 11.60
C ASP A 142 10.49 12.22 10.26
N SER A 143 10.23 10.91 10.06
CA SER A 143 9.59 10.44 8.82
C SER A 143 8.14 10.89 8.70
N LEU A 144 7.42 10.98 9.83
CA LEU A 144 6.08 11.56 9.89
C LEU A 144 6.08 13.05 9.48
N LEU A 145 7.04 13.84 9.96
CA LEU A 145 7.15 15.25 9.59
C LEU A 145 7.48 15.42 8.10
N GLN A 146 8.37 14.58 7.58
CA GLN A 146 8.67 14.56 6.14
C GLN A 146 7.44 14.23 5.31
N ALA A 147 6.66 13.22 5.73
CA ALA A 147 5.44 12.85 5.04
C ALA A 147 4.38 13.96 5.06
N ALA A 148 4.19 14.61 6.21
CA ALA A 148 3.29 15.75 6.33
C ALA A 148 3.71 16.91 5.42
N THR A 149 5.01 17.22 5.38
CA THR A 149 5.56 18.28 4.53
C THR A 149 5.40 17.96 3.04
N PHE A 150 5.60 16.70 2.65
CA PHE A 150 5.38 16.24 1.28
C PHE A 150 3.92 16.43 0.85
N VAL A 151 2.97 15.91 1.64
CA VAL A 151 1.54 16.05 1.35
C VAL A 151 1.13 17.52 1.27
N GLN A 152 1.56 18.34 2.23
CA GLN A 152 1.28 19.78 2.21
C GLN A 152 1.79 20.44 0.91
N THR A 153 3.02 20.12 0.50
CA THR A 153 3.65 20.72 -0.69
C THR A 153 2.87 20.36 -1.96
N ILE A 154 2.46 19.10 -2.11
CA ILE A 154 1.67 18.65 -3.26
C ILE A 154 0.32 19.35 -3.30
N GLN A 155 -0.44 19.33 -2.19
CA GLN A 155 -1.78 19.93 -2.14
C GLN A 155 -1.73 21.45 -2.39
N GLN A 156 -0.75 22.17 -1.84
CA GLN A 156 -0.61 23.61 -2.07
C GLN A 156 -0.26 23.97 -3.52
N ARG A 157 0.41 23.08 -4.25
CA ARG A 157 0.82 23.36 -5.64
C ARG A 157 -0.16 22.87 -6.69
N GLN A 158 -0.85 21.78 -6.44
CA GLN A 158 -1.77 21.18 -7.41
C GLN A 158 -3.24 21.51 -7.12
N GLY A 159 -3.60 21.89 -5.89
CA GLY A 159 -4.99 22.09 -5.46
C GLY A 159 -5.75 20.79 -5.18
N ASN A 160 -5.26 19.65 -5.68
CA ASN A 160 -5.85 18.32 -5.45
C ASN A 160 -5.56 17.81 -4.03
N LEU A 161 -6.52 17.10 -3.45
CA LEU A 161 -6.35 16.43 -2.16
C LEU A 161 -5.55 15.14 -2.32
N VAL A 162 -4.77 14.79 -1.29
CA VAL A 162 -4.08 13.50 -1.20
C VAL A 162 -4.72 12.69 -0.08
N GLY A 163 -5.21 11.49 -0.41
CA GLY A 163 -5.79 10.57 0.59
C GLY A 163 -7.16 10.99 1.12
N CYS A 164 -8.01 11.64 0.32
CA CYS A 164 -9.38 11.98 0.70
C CYS A 164 -10.38 10.86 0.32
N PRO A 165 -10.94 10.11 1.29
CA PRO A 165 -11.85 9.00 0.99
C PRO A 165 -13.18 9.47 0.37
N GLU A 166 -13.68 10.64 0.75
CA GLU A 166 -14.92 11.21 0.20
C GLU A 166 -14.81 11.50 -1.30
N GLU A 167 -13.68 12.07 -1.72
CA GLU A 167 -13.38 12.31 -3.13
C GLU A 167 -13.27 10.99 -3.90
N VAL A 168 -12.52 10.02 -3.38
CA VAL A 168 -12.37 8.70 -4.01
C VAL A 168 -13.74 8.02 -4.17
N ALA A 169 -14.55 8.01 -3.12
CA ALA A 169 -15.89 7.41 -3.15
C ALA A 169 -16.80 8.07 -4.19
N PHE A 170 -16.76 9.41 -4.30
CA PHE A 170 -17.53 10.14 -5.30
C PHE A 170 -17.07 9.83 -6.73
N ARG A 171 -15.75 9.90 -7.00
CA ARG A 171 -15.18 9.61 -8.32
C ARG A 171 -15.38 8.15 -8.76
N MET A 172 -15.40 7.22 -7.81
CA MET A 172 -15.71 5.81 -8.06
C MET A 172 -17.22 5.53 -8.19
N GLY A 173 -18.09 6.53 -7.97
CA GLY A 173 -19.53 6.39 -8.05
C GLY A 173 -20.18 5.64 -6.87
N PHE A 174 -19.47 5.49 -5.76
CA PHE A 174 -20.03 4.90 -4.53
C PHE A 174 -20.99 5.85 -3.81
N ILE A 175 -20.84 7.15 -4.03
CA ILE A 175 -21.76 8.18 -3.53
C ILE A 175 -22.05 9.18 -4.65
N ASP A 176 -23.22 9.81 -4.59
CA ASP A 176 -23.61 10.88 -5.51
C ASP A 176 -23.18 12.27 -4.99
N ALA A 177 -23.36 13.30 -5.84
CA ALA A 177 -22.99 14.67 -5.52
C ALA A 177 -23.78 15.23 -4.33
N ALA A 178 -25.04 14.82 -4.17
CA ALA A 178 -25.87 15.24 -3.03
C ALA A 178 -25.33 14.70 -1.70
N THR A 179 -24.92 13.42 -1.68
CA THR A 179 -24.29 12.78 -0.53
C THR A 179 -22.95 13.41 -0.20
N LEU A 180 -22.11 13.68 -1.22
CA LEU A 180 -20.84 14.36 -1.04
C LEU A 180 -21.01 15.75 -0.43
N ARG A 181 -21.90 16.57 -1.01
CA ARG A 181 -22.24 17.90 -0.50
C ARG A 181 -22.75 17.84 0.94
N GLY A 182 -23.61 16.88 1.26
CA GLY A 182 -24.12 16.67 2.61
C GLY A 182 -23.04 16.34 3.64
N ARG A 183 -22.00 15.58 3.24
CA ARG A 183 -20.81 15.33 4.09
C ARG A 183 -19.95 16.57 4.22
N ALA A 184 -19.68 17.26 3.11
CA ALA A 184 -18.86 18.47 3.09
C ALA A 184 -19.42 19.58 4.01
N LEU A 185 -20.74 19.76 4.03
CA LEU A 185 -21.40 20.73 4.92
C LEU A 185 -21.18 20.44 6.42
N LYS A 186 -21.02 19.16 6.82
CA LYS A 186 -20.73 18.79 8.21
C LYS A 186 -19.32 19.17 8.63
N LEU A 187 -18.40 19.36 7.67
CA LEU A 187 -17.04 19.81 7.90
C LEU A 187 -16.94 21.34 8.08
N GLY A 188 -18.05 22.06 7.94
CA GLY A 188 -18.16 23.49 8.23
C GLY A 188 -17.23 24.34 7.37
N LYS A 189 -16.49 25.25 8.01
CA LYS A 189 -15.59 26.23 7.35
C LYS A 189 -14.17 25.71 7.14
N THR A 190 -13.96 24.40 7.14
CA THR A 190 -12.64 23.82 6.88
C THR A 190 -12.30 23.88 5.41
N GLU A 191 -11.01 23.89 5.09
CA GLU A 191 -10.53 23.84 3.71
C GLU A 191 -11.00 22.57 2.99
N LEU A 192 -10.98 21.43 3.69
CA LEU A 192 -11.53 20.18 3.16
C LEU A 192 -13.01 20.30 2.81
N GLY A 193 -13.83 20.89 3.69
CA GLY A 193 -15.25 21.11 3.41
C GLY A 193 -15.47 22.00 2.18
N ARG A 194 -14.67 23.05 2.01
CA ARG A 194 -14.70 23.92 0.82
C ARG A 194 -14.40 23.13 -0.46
N VAL A 195 -13.29 22.40 -0.49
CA VAL A 195 -12.86 21.63 -1.67
C VAL A 195 -13.88 20.55 -2.04
N LEU A 196 -14.46 19.85 -1.07
CA LEU A 196 -15.49 18.83 -1.33
C LEU A 196 -16.79 19.41 -1.89
N ILE A 197 -17.17 20.64 -1.50
CA ILE A 197 -18.30 21.35 -2.13
C ILE A 197 -17.97 21.68 -3.58
N GLU A 198 -16.78 22.21 -3.85
CA GLU A 198 -16.35 22.56 -5.21
C GLU A 198 -16.32 21.33 -6.12
N LEU A 199 -15.88 20.18 -5.59
CA LEU A 199 -15.91 18.90 -6.29
C LEU A 199 -17.34 18.42 -6.58
N ALA A 200 -18.25 18.48 -5.60
CA ALA A 200 -19.66 18.11 -5.79
C ALA A 200 -20.36 18.98 -6.84
N ASP A 201 -19.90 20.22 -7.00
CA ASP A 201 -20.50 21.23 -7.89
C ASP A 201 -19.87 21.24 -9.29
N GLY A 202 -18.89 20.37 -9.53
CA GLY A 202 -18.18 20.28 -10.82
C GLY A 202 -17.23 21.45 -11.08
N MET A 203 -16.87 22.21 -10.03
CA MET A 203 -15.93 23.32 -10.11
C MET A 203 -14.47 22.90 -9.85
N HIS A 204 -14.29 21.69 -9.32
CA HIS A 204 -12.98 21.06 -9.12
C HIS A 204 -12.87 19.82 -10.01
N GLN A 205 -11.78 19.72 -10.79
CA GLN A 205 -11.50 18.52 -11.58
C GLN A 205 -10.99 17.38 -10.71
#